data_AF-A0A7C1AJ93-F1
#
_entry.id   AF-A0A7C1AJ93-F1
#
_cell.length_a   1.000
_cell.length_b   1.000
_cell.length_c   1.000
_cell.angle_alpha   90.00
_cell.angle_beta   90.00
_cell.angle_gamma   90.00
#
_symmetry.space_group_name_H-M   'P 1'
#
loop_
_entity.id
_entity.type
_entity.pdbx_description
1 polymer ?
#
loop_
_entity_poly.entity_id
_entity_poly.type
_entity_poly.pdbx_seq_one_letter_code
_entity_poly.pdbx_strand_id
1 'polypeptide(L)'
;VVFIPAVKKVSEEAKSTKTSPFGSLLNWLVSSIQDDLRSEMQAKLDTIFTEALTSLPKEIDEESGDEVTRLDLINRTLNKHLIKAFGASLKVDFKKPEVDSTIFGETILNADDGFLTEITEKGHGLQRAAMLAIIRTYLQFRSRLEAKTPGLGRVIFLVEEPEIYLHPTMKRSTYSLFRQLAEGGDQIIYSTHDGYFIDVLNFSEIRYFRKEFTNPAPRSLVDFVTEKTFLDVWKKLSGRDDIEITSVKERLRNLYNLHRNEGFLSKTVILCEGPTEGSTFRLYFDAIGYNLDAHGISVVDAGDVNLLDILYLLFTEFGIPTYVIWDGDKPDVSDIRALQGQQRSDIEKKSKRNQMFMSLFDVNLPPHPDGTFFSDADEVWDNCTMLSSKYETSIMNTLPDSEAVKQAAKDLYGTDSKPMLARYYAWQVIDRGEQEGDRSKYVPELFKRIKEKLLTLQPATKQSSLLT
;
A
#
# COMPACT_ATOMS: atom_id res chain seq x y z
N VAL A 1 14.01 -13.66 8.59
CA VAL A 1 13.51 -12.29 8.34
C VAL A 1 14.36 -11.67 7.26
N VAL A 2 13.76 -11.07 6.24
CA VAL A 2 14.42 -10.34 5.16
C VAL A 2 14.05 -8.87 5.33
N PHE A 3 15.04 -8.01 5.55
CA PHE A 3 14.83 -6.56 5.63
C PHE A 3 15.25 -5.89 4.32
N ILE A 4 14.52 -4.88 3.90
CA ILE A 4 14.71 -4.22 2.62
C ILE A 4 14.64 -2.71 2.90
N PRO A 5 15.79 -2.04 3.07
CA PRO A 5 15.82 -0.63 3.44
C PRO A 5 15.47 0.29 2.28
N ALA A 6 15.17 1.55 2.60
CA ALA A 6 15.14 2.63 1.63
C ALA A 6 16.57 2.91 1.08
N VAL A 7 16.64 3.18 -0.23
CA VAL A 7 17.78 3.47 -1.14
C VAL A 7 19.18 3.69 -0.56
N LYS A 8 19.34 4.46 0.53
CA LYS A 8 20.66 4.85 1.07
C LYS A 8 21.58 3.66 1.38
N LYS A 9 21.04 2.45 1.51
CA LYS A 9 21.81 1.21 1.75
C LYS A 9 21.77 0.19 0.62
N VAL A 10 21.00 0.39 -0.44
CA VAL A 10 20.84 -0.63 -1.51
C VAL A 10 22.15 -0.86 -2.25
N SER A 11 22.95 0.19 -2.47
CA SER A 11 24.28 0.07 -3.08
C SER A 11 25.32 -0.57 -2.15
N GLU A 12 25.14 -0.51 -0.83
CA GLU A 12 25.98 -1.23 0.15
C GLU A 12 25.52 -2.70 0.30
N GLU A 13 24.23 -2.97 0.19
CA GLU A 13 23.66 -4.31 0.25
C GLU A 13 23.90 -5.12 -1.03
N ALA A 14 23.87 -4.49 -2.20
CA ALA A 14 24.22 -5.16 -3.45
C ALA A 14 25.72 -5.53 -3.49
N LYS A 15 26.59 -4.84 -2.71
CA LYS A 15 28.03 -5.11 -2.62
C LYS A 15 28.42 -6.30 -1.73
N SER A 16 27.56 -6.74 -0.81
CA SER A 16 27.85 -7.87 0.09
C SER A 16 26.84 -8.98 -0.10
N THR A 17 27.11 -9.92 -1.00
CA THR A 17 26.21 -11.05 -1.26
C THR A 17 26.20 -12.08 -0.13
N LYS A 18 27.10 -12.00 0.85
CA LYS A 18 27.09 -12.89 2.04
C LYS A 18 26.26 -12.38 3.22
N THR A 19 26.15 -11.07 3.43
CA THR A 19 25.47 -10.53 4.64
C THR A 19 24.29 -9.62 4.34
N SER A 20 24.08 -9.22 3.08
CA SER A 20 22.90 -8.43 2.75
C SER A 20 21.64 -9.31 2.68
N PRO A 21 20.46 -8.74 2.98
CA PRO A 21 19.19 -9.44 2.83
C PRO A 21 18.96 -9.97 1.41
N PHE A 22 19.47 -9.23 0.42
CA PHE A 22 19.46 -9.58 -1.00
C PHE A 22 20.37 -10.76 -1.34
N GLY A 23 21.62 -10.68 -0.88
CA GLY A 23 22.58 -11.77 -1.00
C GLY A 23 22.08 -13.04 -0.33
N SER A 24 21.42 -12.92 0.82
CA SER A 24 20.85 -14.05 1.54
C SER A 24 19.72 -14.75 0.75
N LEU A 25 18.80 -13.98 0.15
CA LEU A 25 17.75 -14.52 -0.71
C LEU A 25 18.31 -15.17 -1.97
N LEU A 26 19.30 -14.52 -2.60
CA LEU A 26 19.95 -15.05 -3.80
C LEU A 26 20.74 -16.33 -3.48
N ASN A 27 21.51 -16.32 -2.39
CA ASN A 27 22.22 -17.51 -1.91
C ASN A 27 21.26 -18.63 -1.60
N TRP A 28 20.07 -18.35 -1.06
CA TRP A 28 19.08 -19.39 -0.81
C TRP A 28 18.47 -19.95 -2.11
N LEU A 29 18.23 -19.12 -3.12
CA LEU A 29 17.83 -19.60 -4.45
C LEU A 29 18.90 -20.48 -5.10
N VAL A 30 20.17 -20.14 -4.87
CA VAL A 30 21.32 -20.80 -5.49
C VAL A 30 21.92 -21.90 -4.60
N SER A 31 21.53 -22.02 -3.32
CA SER A 31 22.15 -22.94 -2.37
C SER A 31 21.98 -24.39 -2.81
N SER A 32 20.82 -24.73 -3.36
CA SER A 32 20.61 -26.08 -3.91
C SER A 32 21.56 -26.38 -5.09
N ILE A 33 21.92 -25.35 -5.88
CA ILE A 33 22.87 -25.49 -6.98
C ILE A 33 24.29 -25.57 -6.41
N GLN A 34 24.62 -24.82 -5.36
CA GLN A 34 25.91 -24.91 -4.67
C GLN A 34 26.13 -26.29 -4.06
N ASP A 35 25.10 -26.90 -3.48
CA ASP A 35 25.17 -28.26 -2.92
C ASP A 35 25.39 -29.31 -4.01
N ASP A 36 24.65 -29.20 -5.13
CA ASP A 36 24.80 -30.09 -6.29
C ASP A 36 26.23 -29.94 -6.89
N LEU A 37 26.71 -28.71 -7.06
CA LEU A 37 28.05 -28.40 -7.57
C LEU A 37 29.15 -28.89 -6.63
N ARG A 38 28.96 -28.75 -5.32
CA ARG A 38 29.89 -29.27 -4.29
C ARG A 38 30.03 -30.76 -4.36
N SER A 39 28.91 -31.47 -4.50
CA SER A 39 28.90 -32.92 -4.60
C SER A 39 29.62 -33.38 -5.87
N GLU A 40 29.39 -32.72 -7.01
CA GLU A 40 30.06 -33.05 -8.27
C GLU A 40 31.57 -32.73 -8.25
N MET A 41 31.97 -31.59 -7.70
CA MET A 41 33.38 -31.22 -7.57
C MET A 41 34.13 -32.14 -6.61
N GLN A 42 33.53 -32.51 -5.48
CA GLN A 42 34.13 -33.47 -4.55
C GLN A 42 34.35 -34.81 -5.23
N ALA A 43 33.37 -35.30 -6.01
CA ALA A 43 33.51 -36.55 -6.75
C ALA A 43 34.68 -36.50 -7.76
N LYS A 44 34.81 -35.40 -8.51
CA LYS A 44 35.93 -35.22 -9.47
C LYS A 44 37.29 -35.12 -8.75
N LEU A 45 37.36 -34.41 -7.63
CA LEU A 45 38.58 -34.31 -6.83
C LEU A 45 38.98 -35.65 -6.22
N ASP A 46 38.01 -36.43 -5.74
CA ASP A 46 38.25 -37.78 -5.24
C ASP A 46 38.84 -38.69 -6.34
N THR A 47 38.32 -38.60 -7.57
CA THR A 47 38.86 -39.32 -8.73
C THR A 47 40.29 -38.88 -9.03
N ILE A 48 40.54 -37.57 -9.19
CA ILE A 48 41.87 -37.03 -9.48
C ILE A 48 42.88 -37.40 -8.38
N PHE A 49 42.49 -37.33 -7.11
CA PHE A 49 43.36 -37.65 -5.98
C PHE A 49 43.70 -39.15 -5.94
N THR A 50 42.74 -40.02 -6.23
CA THR A 50 42.97 -41.47 -6.29
C THR A 50 43.84 -41.85 -7.48
N GLU A 51 43.65 -41.23 -8.64
CA GLU A 51 44.50 -41.41 -9.82
C GLU A 51 45.93 -40.90 -9.56
N ALA A 52 46.09 -39.77 -8.87
CA ALA A 52 47.40 -39.24 -8.49
C ALA A 52 48.16 -40.18 -7.53
N LEU A 53 47.47 -40.80 -6.56
CA LEU A 53 48.08 -41.76 -5.64
C LEU A 53 48.47 -43.07 -6.33
N THR A 54 47.66 -43.55 -7.27
CA THR A 54 47.93 -44.80 -8.00
C THR A 54 48.97 -44.65 -9.11
N SER A 55 49.16 -43.45 -9.64
CA SER A 55 50.20 -43.09 -10.62
C SER A 55 51.54 -42.69 -10.00
N LEU A 56 51.66 -42.71 -8.67
CA LEU A 56 52.94 -42.52 -8.00
C LEU A 56 53.97 -43.55 -8.50
N PRO A 57 55.26 -43.16 -8.60
CA PRO A 57 56.31 -44.08 -9.02
C PRO A 57 56.27 -45.38 -8.21
N LYS A 58 56.27 -46.50 -8.93
CA LYS A 58 56.35 -47.84 -8.34
C LYS A 58 57.80 -48.22 -8.17
N GLU A 59 58.09 -48.83 -7.04
CA GLU A 59 59.40 -49.38 -6.69
C GLU A 59 59.22 -50.89 -6.45
N ILE A 60 60.26 -51.67 -6.74
CA ILE A 60 60.24 -53.11 -6.48
C ILE A 60 60.52 -53.31 -5.00
N ASP A 61 59.62 -53.97 -4.29
CA ASP A 61 59.88 -54.43 -2.92
C ASP A 61 60.91 -55.57 -2.98
N GLU A 62 62.14 -55.30 -2.54
CA GLU A 62 63.24 -56.27 -2.57
C GLU A 62 62.95 -57.54 -1.75
N GLU A 63 62.01 -57.49 -0.80
CA GLU A 63 61.63 -58.65 0.03
C GLU A 63 60.50 -59.50 -0.56
N SER A 64 59.51 -58.87 -1.21
CA SER A 64 58.37 -59.60 -1.78
C SER A 64 58.47 -59.85 -3.28
N GLY A 65 59.31 -59.08 -3.99
CA GLY A 65 59.45 -59.10 -5.44
C GLY A 65 58.33 -58.38 -6.20
N ASP A 66 57.38 -57.74 -5.49
CA ASP A 66 56.23 -57.05 -6.09
C ASP A 66 56.57 -55.60 -6.46
N GLU A 67 55.99 -55.10 -7.55
CA GLU A 67 55.93 -53.66 -7.82
C GLU A 67 54.86 -53.01 -6.94
N VAL A 68 55.29 -52.14 -6.02
CA VAL A 68 54.42 -51.43 -5.09
C VAL A 68 54.70 -49.94 -5.11
N THR A 69 53.75 -49.12 -4.66
CA THR A 69 54.00 -47.68 -4.52
C THR A 69 54.97 -47.43 -3.36
N ARG A 70 55.71 -46.30 -3.42
CA ARG A 70 56.58 -45.89 -2.31
C ARG A 70 55.83 -45.74 -0.98
N LEU A 71 54.54 -45.37 -1.02
CA LEU A 71 53.69 -45.28 0.17
C LEU A 71 53.41 -46.67 0.77
N ASP A 72 53.14 -47.67 -0.08
CA ASP A 72 52.96 -49.06 0.36
C ASP A 72 54.24 -49.63 0.96
N LEU A 73 55.40 -49.33 0.37
CA LEU A 73 56.70 -49.74 0.90
C LEU A 73 56.96 -49.14 2.28
N ILE A 74 56.64 -47.86 2.49
CA ILE A 74 56.70 -47.20 3.79
C ILE A 74 55.77 -47.90 4.79
N ASN A 75 54.53 -48.21 4.40
CA ASN A 75 53.58 -48.91 5.26
C ASN A 75 54.05 -50.31 5.65
N ARG A 76 54.59 -51.09 4.71
CA ARG A 76 55.18 -52.41 4.99
C ARG A 76 56.38 -52.29 5.95
N THR A 77 57.26 -51.33 5.69
CA THR A 77 58.46 -51.09 6.49
C THR A 77 58.12 -50.65 7.92
N LEU A 78 57.14 -49.76 8.10
CA LEU A 78 56.67 -49.33 9.42
C LEU A 78 56.12 -50.50 10.24
N ASN A 79 55.33 -51.38 9.62
CA ASN A 79 54.79 -52.56 10.29
C ASN A 79 55.86 -53.61 10.61
N LYS A 80 56.89 -53.74 9.78
CA LYS A 80 58.04 -54.62 10.05
C LYS A 80 58.83 -54.17 11.28
N HIS A 81 59.02 -52.86 11.43
CA HIS A 81 59.75 -52.27 12.56
C HIS A 81 58.89 -52.10 13.82
N LEU A 82 57.57 -52.28 13.73
CA LEU A 82 56.69 -52.27 14.90
C LEU A 82 56.89 -53.53 15.73
N ILE A 83 57.09 -53.36 17.05
CA ILE A 83 57.28 -54.46 17.98
C ILE A 83 55.99 -55.27 18.10
N LYS A 84 56.04 -56.57 17.74
CA LYS A 84 54.88 -57.49 17.70
C LYS A 84 54.09 -57.59 19.03
N ALA A 85 54.74 -57.30 20.15
CA ALA A 85 54.11 -57.32 21.48
C ALA A 85 52.95 -56.31 21.63
N PHE A 86 52.90 -55.25 20.79
CA PHE A 86 51.82 -54.27 20.83
C PHE A 86 50.52 -54.73 20.14
N GLY A 87 50.55 -55.82 19.36
CA GLY A 87 49.34 -56.34 18.69
C GLY A 87 48.64 -55.34 17.75
N ALA A 88 49.36 -54.36 17.22
CA ALA A 88 48.83 -53.28 16.40
C ALA A 88 49.47 -53.27 15.00
N SER A 89 48.91 -52.48 14.08
CA SER A 89 49.51 -52.16 12.78
C SER A 89 49.48 -50.65 12.54
N LEU A 90 50.48 -50.14 11.81
CA LEU A 90 50.61 -48.74 11.44
C LEU A 90 50.27 -48.56 9.97
N LYS A 91 49.54 -47.49 9.64
CA LYS A 91 49.26 -47.10 8.25
C LYS A 91 49.36 -45.60 8.11
N VAL A 92 50.16 -45.16 7.16
CA VAL A 92 50.25 -43.78 6.68
C VAL A 92 49.36 -43.70 5.44
N ASP A 93 48.35 -42.84 5.54
CA ASP A 93 47.46 -42.47 4.44
C ASP A 93 47.45 -40.95 4.33
N PHE A 94 47.23 -40.45 3.12
CA PHE A 94 46.92 -39.04 2.91
C PHE A 94 45.42 -38.82 3.12
N LYS A 95 45.06 -37.81 3.90
CA LYS A 95 43.67 -37.35 3.95
C LYS A 95 43.26 -36.83 2.58
N LYS A 96 42.10 -37.25 2.11
CA LYS A 96 41.51 -36.70 0.88
C LYS A 96 41.24 -35.20 1.06
N PRO A 97 41.49 -34.38 0.03
CA PRO A 97 41.12 -32.97 0.06
C PRO A 97 39.60 -32.83 0.08
N GLU A 98 39.07 -32.01 0.99
CA GLU A 98 37.65 -31.67 1.05
C GLU A 98 37.38 -30.35 0.33
N VAL A 99 36.27 -30.29 -0.40
CA VAL A 99 35.77 -29.06 -1.00
C VAL A 99 35.13 -28.20 0.09
N ASP A 100 35.85 -27.15 0.47
CA ASP A 100 35.37 -26.06 1.33
C ASP A 100 34.47 -25.09 0.52
N SER A 101 33.50 -24.48 1.19
CA SER A 101 32.79 -23.27 0.78
C SER A 101 33.66 -22.13 0.22
N THR A 102 34.95 -22.04 0.54
CA THR A 102 35.89 -21.05 -0.02
C THR A 102 36.25 -21.28 -1.48
N ILE A 103 36.05 -22.51 -1.99
CA ILE A 103 36.28 -22.85 -3.41
C ILE A 103 35.14 -22.29 -4.28
N PHE A 104 33.95 -22.16 -3.71
CA PHE A 104 32.82 -21.49 -4.37
C PHE A 104 32.98 -19.98 -4.20
N GLY A 105 33.27 -19.30 -5.31
CA GLY A 105 33.30 -17.84 -5.36
C GLY A 105 31.97 -17.22 -4.92
N GLU A 106 31.98 -15.91 -4.68
CA GLU A 106 30.76 -15.19 -4.33
C GLU A 106 29.75 -15.24 -5.47
N THR A 107 28.46 -15.35 -5.14
CA THR A 107 27.41 -15.28 -6.16
C THR A 107 27.31 -13.83 -6.61
N ILE A 108 27.44 -13.59 -7.91
CA ILE A 108 27.35 -12.25 -8.52
C ILE A 108 26.10 -12.20 -9.38
N LEU A 109 25.29 -11.16 -9.20
CA LEU A 109 24.14 -10.89 -10.05
C LEU A 109 24.51 -9.83 -11.08
N ASN A 110 24.58 -10.25 -12.35
CA ASN A 110 24.81 -9.36 -13.49
C ASN A 110 23.50 -8.97 -14.17
N ALA A 111 23.47 -7.79 -14.77
CA ALA A 111 22.36 -7.34 -15.60
C ALA A 111 22.88 -6.77 -16.92
N ASP A 112 22.14 -7.06 -17.99
CA ASP A 112 22.43 -6.56 -19.34
C ASP A 112 21.30 -5.65 -19.80
N ASP A 113 21.60 -4.36 -19.89
CA ASP A 113 20.75 -3.30 -20.42
C ASP A 113 21.35 -2.66 -21.70
N GLY A 114 22.18 -3.44 -22.40
CA GLY A 114 23.05 -2.99 -23.50
C GLY A 114 24.53 -3.07 -23.13
N PHE A 115 24.85 -3.16 -21.84
CA PHE A 115 26.17 -3.46 -21.31
C PHE A 115 26.05 -4.47 -20.17
N LEU A 116 26.77 -5.59 -20.23
CA LEU A 116 26.79 -6.57 -19.15
C LEU A 116 27.69 -6.07 -18.01
N THR A 117 27.09 -5.70 -16.89
CA THR A 117 27.81 -5.30 -15.67
C THR A 117 27.10 -5.83 -14.42
N GLU A 118 27.74 -5.74 -13.26
CA GLU A 118 27.11 -6.11 -12.00
C GLU A 118 25.90 -5.22 -11.70
N ILE A 119 24.89 -5.78 -11.01
CA ILE A 119 23.67 -5.05 -10.65
C ILE A 119 23.97 -3.83 -9.75
N THR A 120 25.05 -3.90 -8.96
CA THR A 120 25.59 -2.82 -8.13
C THR A 120 25.94 -1.56 -8.92
N GLU A 121 26.36 -1.74 -10.18
CA GLU A 121 26.76 -0.66 -11.09
C GLU A 121 25.59 -0.11 -11.91
N LYS A 122 24.42 -0.74 -11.82
CA LYS A 122 23.21 -0.29 -12.50
C LYS A 122 22.47 0.80 -11.74
N GLY A 123 21.66 1.58 -12.44
CA GLY A 123 20.78 2.58 -11.82
C GLY A 123 19.80 1.96 -10.82
N HIS A 124 19.40 2.72 -9.80
CA HIS A 124 18.55 2.21 -8.71
C HIS A 124 17.20 1.64 -9.16
N GLY A 125 16.63 2.13 -10.27
CA GLY A 125 15.41 1.55 -10.84
C GLY A 125 15.61 0.09 -11.28
N LEU A 126 16.74 -0.22 -11.94
CA LEU A 126 17.07 -1.59 -12.36
C LEU A 126 17.44 -2.48 -11.17
N GLN A 127 18.15 -1.94 -10.18
CA GLN A 127 18.39 -2.64 -8.91
C GLN A 127 17.08 -3.03 -8.22
N ARG A 128 16.11 -2.11 -8.14
CA ARG A 128 14.78 -2.36 -7.56
C ARG A 128 13.94 -3.31 -8.40
N ALA A 129 14.09 -3.30 -9.73
CA ALA A 129 13.43 -4.29 -10.59
C ALA A 129 14.02 -5.69 -10.40
N ALA A 130 15.35 -5.82 -10.37
CA ALA A 130 16.06 -7.08 -10.14
C ALA A 130 15.69 -7.68 -8.78
N MET A 131 15.58 -6.84 -7.75
CA MET A 131 15.05 -7.23 -6.46
C MET A 131 13.68 -7.93 -6.55
N LEU A 132 12.72 -7.26 -7.19
CA LEU A 132 11.36 -7.78 -7.31
C LEU A 132 11.35 -9.07 -8.13
N ALA A 133 12.25 -9.19 -9.12
CA ALA A 133 12.45 -10.43 -9.87
C ALA A 133 12.93 -11.56 -8.96
N ILE A 134 13.92 -11.32 -8.10
CA ILE A 134 14.41 -12.32 -7.12
C ILE A 134 13.30 -12.77 -6.18
N ILE A 135 12.51 -11.84 -5.64
CA ILE A 135 11.38 -12.17 -4.75
C ILE A 135 10.31 -12.99 -5.49
N ARG A 136 10.02 -12.67 -6.76
CA ARG A 136 9.12 -13.46 -7.60
C ARG A 136 9.66 -14.86 -7.86
N THR A 137 10.94 -14.97 -8.16
CA THR A 137 11.61 -16.26 -8.33
C THR A 137 11.53 -17.06 -7.03
N TYR A 138 11.78 -16.43 -5.88
CA TYR A 138 11.58 -17.07 -4.58
C TYR A 138 10.17 -17.66 -4.45
N LEU A 139 9.13 -16.86 -4.69
CA LEU A 139 7.75 -17.33 -4.61
C LEU A 139 7.48 -18.53 -5.54
N GLN A 140 8.04 -18.54 -6.75
CA GLN A 140 7.88 -19.64 -7.70
C GLN A 140 8.60 -20.93 -7.27
N PHE A 141 9.77 -20.81 -6.66
CA PHE A 141 10.61 -21.96 -6.28
C PHE A 141 10.41 -22.41 -4.84
N ARG A 142 9.63 -21.67 -4.04
CA ARG A 142 9.41 -21.90 -2.62
C ARG A 142 9.06 -23.35 -2.27
N SER A 143 8.09 -23.95 -2.95
CA SER A 143 7.68 -25.35 -2.67
C SER A 143 8.80 -26.36 -2.86
N ARG A 144 9.69 -26.14 -3.85
CA ARG A 144 10.87 -26.98 -4.08
C ARG A 144 11.94 -26.75 -3.02
N LEU A 145 12.10 -25.49 -2.61
CA LEU A 145 13.04 -25.12 -1.55
C LEU A 145 12.62 -25.72 -0.20
N GLU A 146 11.34 -25.66 0.16
CA GLU A 146 10.76 -26.28 1.36
C GLU A 146 10.95 -27.81 1.34
N ALA A 147 10.78 -28.46 0.19
CA ALA A 147 10.98 -29.90 0.05
C ALA A 147 12.45 -30.34 0.25
N LYS A 148 13.41 -29.54 -0.23
CA LYS A 148 14.85 -29.80 -0.04
C LYS A 148 15.35 -29.38 1.35
N THR A 149 14.69 -28.41 1.98
CA THR A 149 15.08 -27.86 3.29
C THR A 149 13.90 -27.94 4.26
N PRO A 150 13.67 -29.09 4.92
CA PRO A 150 12.58 -29.23 5.89
C PRO A 150 12.74 -28.20 7.02
N GLY A 151 11.71 -27.40 7.29
CA GLY A 151 11.75 -26.35 8.33
C GLY A 151 12.17 -24.96 7.85
N LEU A 152 12.28 -24.78 6.53
CA LEU A 152 12.34 -23.49 5.86
C LEU A 152 11.02 -22.74 6.09
N GLY A 153 10.92 -22.15 7.28
CA GLY A 153 9.68 -21.58 7.80
C GLY A 153 9.19 -20.41 6.96
N ARG A 154 8.06 -19.85 7.41
CA ARG A 154 7.48 -18.63 6.85
C ARG A 154 8.49 -17.49 6.92
N VAL A 155 8.67 -16.77 5.82
CA VAL A 155 9.58 -15.63 5.75
C VAL A 155 8.82 -14.37 6.17
N ILE A 156 9.47 -13.53 6.98
CA ILE A 156 8.99 -12.18 7.28
C ILE A 156 9.80 -11.22 6.42
N PHE A 157 9.14 -10.53 5.50
CA PHE A 157 9.66 -9.44 4.68
C PHE A 157 9.34 -8.10 5.36
N LEU A 158 10.38 -7.31 5.61
CA LEU A 158 10.28 -5.95 6.13
C LEU A 158 10.74 -5.00 5.03
N VAL A 159 9.84 -4.19 4.45
CA VAL A 159 10.13 -3.36 3.27
C VAL A 159 9.90 -1.88 3.56
N GLU A 160 10.96 -1.09 3.51
CA GLU A 160 10.84 0.36 3.54
C GLU A 160 10.57 0.90 2.13
N GLU A 161 9.53 1.74 2.03
CA GLU A 161 9.14 2.52 0.84
C GLU A 161 9.25 1.69 -0.47
N PRO A 162 8.41 0.65 -0.64
CA PRO A 162 8.42 -0.20 -1.83
C PRO A 162 8.27 0.60 -3.14
N GLU A 163 7.66 1.78 -3.09
CA GLU A 163 7.41 2.69 -4.22
C GLU A 163 8.64 3.40 -4.81
N ILE A 164 9.77 3.50 -4.09
CA ILE A 164 10.90 4.31 -4.56
C ILE A 164 11.45 3.77 -5.89
N TYR A 165 11.63 4.66 -6.87
CA TYR A 165 12.09 4.37 -8.23
C TYR A 165 11.20 3.42 -9.05
N LEU A 166 9.98 3.15 -8.61
CA LEU A 166 9.02 2.36 -9.38
C LEU A 166 8.05 3.25 -10.15
N HIS A 167 7.79 2.89 -11.41
CA HIS A 167 6.68 3.44 -12.18
C HIS A 167 5.33 2.92 -11.65
N PRO A 168 4.19 3.63 -11.77
CA PRO A 168 2.88 3.16 -11.31
C PRO A 168 2.50 1.72 -11.65
N THR A 169 2.81 1.25 -12.86
CA THR A 169 2.58 -0.14 -13.27
C THR A 169 3.39 -1.14 -12.45
N MET A 170 4.63 -0.81 -12.12
CA MET A 170 5.49 -1.61 -11.25
C MET A 170 5.05 -1.57 -9.80
N LYS A 171 4.55 -0.43 -9.30
CA LYS A 171 3.98 -0.33 -7.94
C LYS A 171 2.80 -1.29 -7.76
N ARG A 172 1.82 -1.29 -8.68
CA ARG A 172 0.70 -2.24 -8.67
C ARG A 172 1.17 -3.69 -8.73
N SER A 173 2.14 -3.98 -9.60
CA SER A 173 2.71 -5.32 -9.75
C SER A 173 3.48 -5.78 -8.50
N THR A 174 4.05 -4.84 -7.74
CA THR A 174 4.72 -5.11 -6.47
C THR A 174 3.72 -5.35 -5.36
N TYR A 175 2.68 -4.52 -5.26
CA TYR A 175 1.58 -4.75 -4.31
C TYR A 175 0.92 -6.12 -4.52
N SER A 176 0.67 -6.51 -5.78
CA SER A 176 0.16 -7.86 -6.10
C SER A 176 1.11 -8.97 -5.67
N LEU A 177 2.43 -8.80 -5.86
CA LEU A 177 3.43 -9.74 -5.36
C LEU A 177 3.39 -9.88 -3.84
N PHE A 178 3.21 -8.77 -3.11
CA PHE A 178 3.06 -8.82 -1.65
C PHE A 178 1.80 -9.59 -1.24
N ARG A 179 0.66 -9.40 -1.94
CA ARG A 179 -0.54 -10.22 -1.69
C ARG A 179 -0.27 -11.70 -1.90
N GLN A 180 0.39 -12.08 -3.00
CA GLN A 180 0.70 -13.49 -3.29
C GLN A 180 1.64 -14.12 -2.25
N LEU A 181 2.64 -13.38 -1.77
CA LEU A 181 3.51 -13.82 -0.68
C LEU A 181 2.71 -14.03 0.62
N ALA A 182 1.81 -13.10 0.96
CA ALA A 182 0.95 -13.19 2.14
C ALA A 182 0.01 -14.41 2.06
N GLU A 183 -0.60 -14.64 0.91
CA GLU A 183 -1.44 -15.81 0.63
C GLU A 183 -0.66 -17.13 0.70
N GLY A 184 0.62 -17.11 0.30
CA GLY A 184 1.55 -18.22 0.49
C GLY A 184 1.92 -18.48 1.96
N GLY A 185 1.52 -17.60 2.88
CA GLY A 185 1.80 -17.72 4.32
C GLY A 185 3.06 -17.00 4.78
N ASP A 186 3.74 -16.26 3.90
CA ASP A 186 4.80 -15.32 4.32
C ASP A 186 4.16 -14.08 4.96
N GLN A 187 4.92 -13.32 5.75
CA GLN A 187 4.46 -12.06 6.33
C GLN A 187 5.19 -10.89 5.66
N ILE A 188 4.44 -9.87 5.23
CA ILE A 188 5.02 -8.66 4.66
C ILE A 188 4.59 -7.49 5.53
N ILE A 189 5.57 -6.74 6.01
CA ILE A 189 5.37 -5.48 6.75
C ILE A 189 6.12 -4.42 5.95
N TYR A 190 5.42 -3.36 5.56
CA TYR A 190 6.04 -2.28 4.81
C TYR A 190 5.57 -0.91 5.30
N SER A 191 6.43 0.09 5.12
CA SER A 191 6.07 1.51 5.23
C SER A 191 5.87 2.08 3.85
N THR A 192 4.89 2.96 3.66
CA THR A 192 4.62 3.60 2.37
C THR A 192 4.00 4.98 2.57
N HIS A 193 4.31 5.88 1.64
CA HIS A 193 3.65 7.17 1.46
C HIS A 193 2.88 7.21 0.13
N ASP A 194 2.59 6.05 -0.46
CA ASP A 194 2.01 5.93 -1.78
C ASP A 194 0.68 5.14 -1.77
N GLY A 195 -0.37 5.77 -2.29
CA GLY A 195 -1.72 5.17 -2.34
C GLY A 195 -1.81 3.88 -3.18
N TYR A 196 -0.81 3.55 -4.01
CA TYR A 196 -0.75 2.28 -4.73
C TYR A 196 -0.51 1.07 -3.82
N PHE A 197 0.03 1.29 -2.62
CA PHE A 197 0.29 0.27 -1.61
C PHE A 197 -0.75 0.30 -0.47
N ILE A 198 -1.82 1.08 -0.63
CA ILE A 198 -2.93 1.14 0.31
C ILE A 198 -4.15 0.57 -0.39
N ASP A 199 -4.96 -0.19 0.34
CA ASP A 199 -6.20 -0.74 -0.19
C ASP A 199 -7.29 -0.68 0.88
N VAL A 200 -8.32 0.11 0.59
CA VAL A 200 -9.52 0.25 1.42
C VAL A 200 -10.14 -1.10 1.76
N LEU A 201 -10.05 -2.10 0.88
CA LEU A 201 -10.57 -3.45 1.12
C LEU A 201 -9.89 -4.17 2.28
N ASN A 202 -8.61 -3.88 2.47
CA ASN A 202 -7.77 -4.48 3.49
C ASN A 202 -7.49 -3.47 4.61
N PHE A 203 -8.46 -2.62 4.92
CA PHE A 203 -8.32 -1.57 5.94
C PHE A 203 -7.83 -2.11 7.29
N SER A 204 -8.19 -3.35 7.64
CA SER A 204 -7.78 -4.00 8.90
C SER A 204 -6.27 -4.27 8.98
N GLU A 205 -5.58 -4.27 7.84
CA GLU A 205 -4.13 -4.43 7.72
C GLU A 205 -3.37 -3.09 7.82
N ILE A 206 -4.07 -1.95 7.69
CA ILE A 206 -3.45 -0.61 7.73
C ILE A 206 -3.09 -0.23 9.17
N ARG A 207 -1.91 0.35 9.34
CA ARG A 207 -1.47 1.01 10.57
C ARG A 207 -1.11 2.46 10.24
N TYR A 208 -1.93 3.39 10.71
CA TYR A 208 -1.74 4.82 10.44
C TYR A 208 -0.93 5.46 11.56
N PHE A 209 0.27 5.93 11.22
CA PHE A 209 1.18 6.57 12.17
C PHE A 209 1.04 8.09 12.07
N ARG A 210 0.76 8.76 13.20
CA ARG A 210 0.69 10.22 13.27
C ARG A 210 1.42 10.77 14.48
N LYS A 211 1.85 12.03 14.36
CA LYS A 211 2.46 12.77 15.46
C LYS A 211 1.41 13.66 16.11
N GLU A 212 1.24 13.50 17.42
CA GLU A 212 0.40 14.38 18.21
C GLU A 212 1.28 15.32 19.02
N PHE A 213 1.06 16.63 18.87
CA PHE A 213 1.76 17.65 19.62
C PHE A 213 1.08 17.83 20.98
N THR A 214 1.66 17.21 22.01
CA THR A 214 1.24 17.39 23.41
C THR A 214 2.37 18.06 24.20
N ASN A 215 2.05 18.67 25.34
CA ASN A 215 3.00 19.25 26.28
C ASN A 215 3.30 18.20 27.38
N PRO A 216 4.55 17.89 27.76
CA PRO A 216 5.83 18.55 27.45
C PRO A 216 6.51 18.13 26.14
N ALA A 217 6.07 17.04 25.51
CA ALA A 217 6.71 16.51 24.32
C ALA A 217 5.69 15.88 23.37
N PRO A 218 5.91 16.00 22.04
CA PRO A 218 5.10 15.28 21.06
C PRO A 218 5.18 13.76 21.26
N ARG A 219 4.09 13.06 20.93
CA ARG A 219 4.02 11.59 20.95
C ARG A 219 3.62 11.03 19.59
N SER A 220 4.09 9.82 19.29
CA SER A 220 3.63 9.05 18.13
C SER A 220 2.39 8.26 18.51
N LEU A 221 1.34 8.36 17.70
CA LEU A 221 0.12 7.59 17.81
C LEU A 221 0.01 6.64 16.63
N VAL A 222 -0.59 5.48 16.89
CA VAL A 222 -0.87 4.47 15.87
C VAL A 222 -2.36 4.20 15.90
N ASP A 223 -3.02 4.58 14.82
CA ASP A 223 -4.44 4.33 14.62
C ASP A 223 -4.63 3.12 13.70
N PHE A 224 -5.55 2.24 14.08
CA PHE A 224 -5.92 1.07 13.32
C PHE A 224 -7.36 0.70 13.68
N VAL A 225 -8.02 0.01 12.76
CA VAL A 225 -9.39 -0.47 12.94
C VAL A 225 -9.44 -1.95 12.61
N THR A 226 -10.16 -2.72 13.42
CA THR A 226 -10.39 -4.14 13.14
C THR A 226 -11.70 -4.30 12.37
N GLU A 227 -11.83 -5.39 11.62
CA GLU A 227 -13.09 -5.71 10.92
C GLU A 227 -14.28 -5.79 11.88
N LYS A 228 -14.06 -6.35 13.08
CA LYS A 228 -15.07 -6.43 14.12
C LYS A 228 -15.50 -5.05 14.60
N THR A 229 -14.53 -4.20 14.98
CA THR A 229 -14.82 -2.84 15.45
C THR A 229 -15.59 -2.05 14.40
N PHE A 230 -15.14 -2.10 13.14
CA PHE A 230 -15.82 -1.42 12.04
C PHE A 230 -17.26 -1.91 11.88
N LEU A 231 -17.46 -3.24 11.91
CA LEU A 231 -18.78 -3.84 11.78
C LEU A 231 -19.70 -3.45 12.93
N ASP A 232 -19.22 -3.50 14.17
CA ASP A 232 -20.02 -3.18 15.37
C ASP A 232 -20.48 -1.71 15.33
N VAL A 233 -19.59 -0.78 14.96
CA VAL A 233 -19.94 0.63 14.78
C VAL A 233 -20.95 0.81 13.65
N TRP A 234 -20.72 0.13 12.52
CA TRP A 234 -21.60 0.22 11.37
C TRP A 234 -23.02 -0.30 11.66
N LYS A 235 -23.15 -1.42 12.38
CA LYS A 235 -24.44 -1.96 12.82
C LYS A 235 -25.18 -0.96 13.71
N LYS A 236 -24.47 -0.37 14.67
CA LYS A 236 -25.01 0.66 15.57
C LYS A 236 -25.52 1.88 14.80
N LEU A 237 -24.74 2.39 13.84
CA LEU A 237 -25.09 3.59 13.06
C LEU A 237 -26.22 3.33 12.06
N SER A 238 -26.21 2.17 11.41
CA SER A 238 -27.25 1.82 10.42
C SER A 238 -28.55 1.30 11.04
N GLY A 239 -28.51 0.92 12.33
CA GLY A 239 -29.62 0.25 13.02
C GLY A 239 -29.94 -1.13 12.44
N ARG A 240 -28.98 -1.78 11.78
CA ARG A 240 -29.13 -3.08 11.12
C ARG A 240 -28.16 -4.11 11.69
N ASP A 241 -28.70 -5.03 12.48
CA ASP A 241 -27.88 -6.06 13.13
C ASP A 241 -27.50 -7.22 12.21
N ASP A 242 -28.14 -7.35 11.04
CA ASP A 242 -27.98 -8.43 10.06
C ASP A 242 -26.84 -8.19 9.04
N ILE A 243 -26.12 -7.07 9.15
CA ILE A 243 -25.01 -6.77 8.24
C ILE A 243 -23.81 -7.67 8.53
N GLU A 244 -23.27 -8.27 7.48
CA GLU A 244 -22.05 -9.08 7.52
C GLU A 244 -20.87 -8.29 6.96
N ILE A 245 -19.66 -8.57 7.48
CA ILE A 245 -18.42 -7.92 7.02
C ILE A 245 -18.19 -8.13 5.52
N THR A 246 -18.61 -9.26 4.96
CA THR A 246 -18.53 -9.54 3.53
C THR A 246 -19.32 -8.52 2.72
N SER A 247 -20.51 -8.11 3.17
CA SER A 247 -21.32 -7.08 2.49
C SER A 247 -20.62 -5.72 2.52
N VAL A 248 -19.99 -5.38 3.64
CA VAL A 248 -19.17 -4.16 3.76
C VAL A 248 -18.01 -4.22 2.77
N LYS A 249 -17.25 -5.32 2.74
CA LYS A 249 -16.12 -5.49 1.82
C LYS A 249 -16.55 -5.40 0.35
N GLU A 250 -17.70 -5.96 -0.04
CA GLU A 250 -18.21 -5.82 -1.41
C GLU A 250 -18.55 -4.35 -1.77
N ARG A 251 -19.10 -3.58 -0.82
CA ARG A 251 -19.29 -2.12 -1.03
C ARG A 251 -17.95 -1.41 -1.20
N LEU A 252 -16.96 -1.78 -0.39
CA LEU A 252 -15.59 -1.26 -0.50
C LEU A 252 -14.87 -1.69 -1.80
N ARG A 253 -15.27 -2.78 -2.48
CA ARG A 253 -14.64 -3.18 -3.76
C ARG A 253 -14.92 -2.16 -4.85
N ASN A 254 -16.14 -1.63 -4.87
CA ASN A 254 -16.52 -0.53 -5.74
C ASN A 254 -15.77 0.77 -5.39
N LEU A 255 -15.13 0.81 -4.23
CA LEU A 255 -14.34 1.95 -3.77
C LEU A 255 -12.88 1.92 -4.20
N TYR A 256 -12.33 0.82 -4.72
CA TYR A 256 -10.91 0.78 -5.09
C TYR A 256 -10.57 1.83 -6.17
N ASN A 257 -9.99 2.94 -5.72
CA ASN A 257 -9.53 4.04 -6.56
C ASN A 257 -8.36 4.71 -5.83
N LEU A 258 -7.26 4.93 -6.55
CA LEU A 258 -6.06 5.60 -6.04
C LEU A 258 -6.39 6.96 -5.40
N HIS A 259 -7.33 7.70 -5.99
CA HIS A 259 -7.76 9.01 -5.49
C HIS A 259 -8.39 8.92 -4.09
N ARG A 260 -9.10 7.82 -3.78
CA ARG A 260 -9.72 7.61 -2.46
C ARG A 260 -8.69 7.18 -1.42
N ASN A 261 -7.67 6.43 -1.85
CA ASN A 261 -6.56 6.06 -0.98
C ASN A 261 -5.73 7.27 -0.53
N GLU A 262 -5.74 8.37 -1.30
CA GLU A 262 -5.12 9.65 -0.91
C GLU A 262 -5.65 10.15 0.43
N GLY A 263 -6.91 9.85 0.78
CA GLY A 263 -7.49 10.22 2.07
C GLY A 263 -6.68 9.70 3.27
N PHE A 264 -6.11 8.49 3.18
CA PHE A 264 -5.23 7.94 4.23
C PHE A 264 -3.86 8.62 4.33
N LEU A 265 -3.47 9.38 3.31
CA LEU A 265 -2.18 10.09 3.26
C LEU A 265 -2.34 11.57 3.61
N SER A 266 -3.58 12.05 3.71
CA SER A 266 -3.91 13.44 4.01
C SER A 266 -3.84 13.75 5.51
N LYS A 267 -3.67 15.03 5.85
CA LYS A 267 -3.87 15.53 7.22
C LYS A 267 -5.35 15.72 7.52
N THR A 268 -6.16 15.96 6.49
CA THR A 268 -7.60 16.20 6.58
C THR A 268 -8.23 15.83 5.25
N VAL A 269 -9.43 15.26 5.30
CA VAL A 269 -10.20 14.89 4.12
C VAL A 269 -11.41 15.80 3.99
N ILE A 270 -11.66 16.36 2.81
CA ILE A 270 -12.98 16.85 2.41
C ILE A 270 -13.63 15.74 1.58
N LEU A 271 -14.72 15.18 2.06
CA LEU A 271 -15.43 14.08 1.41
C LEU A 271 -16.68 14.63 0.71
N CYS A 272 -16.82 14.39 -0.59
CA CYS A 272 -17.97 14.82 -1.38
C CYS A 272 -18.62 13.66 -2.13
N GLU A 273 -19.85 13.86 -2.61
CA GLU A 273 -20.59 12.83 -3.34
C GLU A 273 -19.90 12.38 -4.62
N GLY A 274 -19.44 13.32 -5.45
CA GLY A 274 -19.01 13.00 -6.80
C GLY A 274 -17.89 13.85 -7.38
N PRO A 275 -17.53 13.58 -8.65
CA PRO A 275 -16.44 14.25 -9.35
C PRO A 275 -16.76 15.72 -9.71
N THR A 276 -18.05 16.10 -9.75
CA THR A 276 -18.48 17.48 -10.02
C THR A 276 -17.97 18.40 -8.91
N GLU A 277 -18.20 18.02 -7.66
CA GLU A 277 -17.73 18.69 -6.46
C GLU A 277 -16.21 18.59 -6.36
N GLY A 278 -15.67 17.37 -6.48
CA GLY A 278 -14.24 17.11 -6.33
C GLY A 278 -13.35 17.93 -7.28
N SER A 279 -13.81 18.16 -8.51
CA SER A 279 -13.06 18.93 -9.51
C SER A 279 -13.16 20.46 -9.36
N THR A 280 -14.09 20.97 -8.54
CA THR A 280 -14.36 22.41 -8.41
C THR A 280 -13.94 22.99 -7.07
N PHE A 281 -13.94 22.20 -5.99
CA PHE A 281 -13.59 22.69 -4.66
C PHE A 281 -12.21 23.34 -4.60
N ARG A 282 -11.19 22.69 -5.19
CA ARG A 282 -9.82 23.25 -5.23
C ARG A 282 -9.79 24.64 -5.85
N LEU A 283 -10.56 24.87 -6.94
CA LEU A 283 -10.64 26.15 -7.62
C LEU A 283 -11.22 27.25 -6.72
N TYR A 284 -12.33 26.96 -6.03
CA TYR A 284 -12.98 27.93 -5.15
C TYR A 284 -12.15 28.24 -3.90
N PHE A 285 -11.54 27.22 -3.29
CA PHE A 285 -10.66 27.41 -2.14
C PHE A 285 -9.39 28.20 -2.49
N ASP A 286 -8.77 27.93 -3.64
CA ASP A 286 -7.63 28.71 -4.13
C ASP A 286 -8.03 30.17 -4.40
N ALA A 287 -9.22 30.42 -4.96
CA ALA A 287 -9.72 31.77 -5.24
C ALA A 287 -9.96 32.61 -3.96
N ILE A 288 -10.26 31.99 -2.82
CA ILE A 288 -10.34 32.65 -1.50
C ILE A 288 -9.02 32.63 -0.72
N GLY A 289 -7.90 32.35 -1.41
CA GLY A 289 -6.56 32.35 -0.84
C GLY A 289 -6.30 31.21 0.14
N TYR A 290 -6.97 30.07 -0.02
CA TYR A 290 -6.80 28.89 0.84
C TYR A 290 -6.42 27.67 0.01
N ASN A 291 -5.13 27.45 -0.19
CA ASN A 291 -4.66 26.30 -0.95
C ASN A 291 -4.77 25.01 -0.11
N LEU A 292 -5.64 24.09 -0.55
CA LEU A 292 -5.91 22.84 0.16
C LEU A 292 -4.67 21.94 0.28
N ASP A 293 -3.88 21.81 -0.79
CA ASP A 293 -2.68 20.97 -0.82
C ASP A 293 -1.60 21.48 0.17
N ALA A 294 -1.42 22.80 0.26
CA ALA A 294 -0.49 23.42 1.22
C ALA A 294 -0.86 23.16 2.68
N HIS A 295 -2.15 22.94 2.96
CA HIS A 295 -2.65 22.56 4.29
C HIS A 295 -2.71 21.03 4.49
N GLY A 296 -2.36 20.25 3.47
CA GLY A 296 -2.44 18.78 3.50
C GLY A 296 -3.88 18.25 3.49
N ILE A 297 -4.79 18.99 2.83
CA ILE A 297 -6.21 18.63 2.73
C ILE A 297 -6.46 17.97 1.37
N SER A 298 -6.92 16.72 1.39
CA SER A 298 -7.30 16.00 0.17
C SER A 298 -8.82 16.07 -0.03
N VAL A 299 -9.25 16.34 -1.26
CA VAL A 299 -10.66 16.27 -1.64
C VAL A 299 -10.91 14.88 -2.22
N VAL A 300 -11.76 14.08 -1.56
CA VAL A 300 -12.08 12.71 -1.95
C VAL A 300 -13.53 12.64 -2.40
N ASP A 301 -13.77 12.17 -3.61
CA ASP A 301 -15.12 11.84 -4.08
C ASP A 301 -15.49 10.39 -3.69
N ALA A 302 -16.67 10.22 -3.09
CA ALA A 302 -17.20 8.91 -2.75
C ALA A 302 -17.72 8.16 -4.00
N GLY A 303 -18.13 8.90 -5.03
CA GLY A 303 -18.71 8.39 -6.28
C GLY A 303 -20.20 8.03 -6.17
N ASP A 304 -20.68 7.75 -4.96
CA ASP A 304 -22.08 7.54 -4.63
C ASP A 304 -22.32 8.07 -3.21
N VAL A 305 -23.44 8.74 -3.00
CA VAL A 305 -23.87 9.23 -1.69
C VAL A 305 -23.95 8.12 -0.63
N ASN A 306 -24.27 6.89 -1.03
CA ASN A 306 -24.35 5.71 -0.16
C ASN A 306 -22.96 5.17 0.27
N LEU A 307 -21.88 5.83 -0.14
CA LEU A 307 -20.51 5.49 0.25
C LEU A 307 -19.88 6.58 1.12
N LEU A 308 -20.55 7.72 1.31
CA LEU A 308 -20.08 8.80 2.18
C LEU A 308 -19.96 8.36 3.64
N ASP A 309 -20.98 7.66 4.13
CA ASP A 309 -21.04 7.11 5.48
C ASP A 309 -19.90 6.11 5.75
N ILE A 310 -19.65 5.19 4.83
CA ILE A 310 -18.61 4.17 4.95
C ILE A 310 -17.21 4.82 4.93
N LEU A 311 -16.96 5.75 4.00
CA LEU A 311 -15.67 6.44 3.92
C LEU A 311 -15.44 7.37 5.11
N TYR A 312 -16.48 8.10 5.54
CA TYR A 312 -16.43 8.91 6.74
C TYR A 312 -16.08 8.05 7.96
N LEU A 313 -16.80 6.94 8.18
CA LEU A 313 -16.51 6.02 9.27
C LEU A 313 -15.07 5.52 9.19
N LEU A 314 -14.61 5.14 8.00
CA LEU A 314 -13.27 4.63 7.79
C LEU A 314 -12.21 5.66 8.17
N PHE A 315 -12.25 6.86 7.61
CA PHE A 315 -11.26 7.90 7.89
C PHE A 315 -11.28 8.34 9.37
N THR A 316 -12.48 8.47 9.96
CA THR A 316 -12.61 8.86 11.36
C THR A 316 -12.11 7.78 12.33
N GLU A 317 -12.26 6.48 12.03
CA GLU A 317 -11.66 5.39 12.82
C GLU A 317 -10.13 5.39 12.76
N PHE A 318 -9.54 5.85 11.66
CA PHE A 318 -8.10 6.12 11.55
C PHE A 318 -7.69 7.45 12.20
N GLY A 319 -8.62 8.19 12.81
CA GLY A 319 -8.36 9.47 13.47
C GLY A 319 -8.09 10.61 12.49
N ILE A 320 -8.45 10.45 11.22
CA ILE A 320 -8.23 11.45 10.17
C ILE A 320 -9.39 12.47 10.24
N PRO A 321 -9.11 13.77 10.47
CA PRO A 321 -10.12 14.82 10.39
C PRO A 321 -10.84 14.76 9.05
N THR A 322 -12.16 14.65 9.06
CA THR A 322 -12.96 14.47 7.84
C THR A 322 -14.12 15.47 7.84
N TYR A 323 -14.24 16.24 6.77
CA TYR A 323 -15.31 17.19 6.53
C TYR A 323 -16.20 16.70 5.39
N VAL A 324 -17.49 16.44 5.64
CA VAL A 324 -18.39 15.84 4.64
C VAL A 324 -19.30 16.89 4.00
N ILE A 325 -19.45 16.86 2.68
CA ILE A 325 -20.37 17.72 1.93
C ILE A 325 -21.29 16.85 1.07
N TRP A 326 -22.59 17.02 1.22
CA TRP A 326 -23.58 16.26 0.45
C TRP A 326 -24.78 17.10 0.02
N ASP A 327 -25.47 16.61 -1.00
CA ASP A 327 -26.69 17.22 -1.55
C ASP A 327 -27.88 16.85 -0.65
N GLY A 328 -28.48 17.85 0.01
CA GLY A 328 -29.70 17.68 0.80
C GLY A 328 -30.91 17.41 -0.07
N ASP A 329 -30.85 17.74 -1.38
CA ASP A 329 -31.73 17.15 -2.38
C ASP A 329 -33.22 17.53 -2.17
N LYS A 330 -33.48 18.68 -1.54
CA LYS A 330 -34.82 19.17 -1.20
C LYS A 330 -35.69 19.30 -2.46
N PRO A 331 -36.93 18.78 -2.43
CA PRO A 331 -37.82 18.89 -3.58
C PRO A 331 -38.45 20.28 -3.67
N ASP A 332 -38.78 20.70 -4.90
CA ASP A 332 -39.49 21.96 -5.17
C ASP A 332 -41.01 21.80 -4.97
N VAL A 333 -41.41 21.22 -3.82
CA VAL A 333 -42.80 21.11 -3.40
C VAL A 333 -42.92 21.51 -1.94
N SER A 334 -44.02 22.17 -1.59
CA SER A 334 -44.27 22.67 -0.24
C SER A 334 -44.68 21.58 0.76
N ASP A 335 -45.26 20.48 0.29
CA ASP A 335 -45.69 19.36 1.13
C ASP A 335 -45.61 18.04 0.36
N ILE A 336 -44.74 17.13 0.81
CA ILE A 336 -44.54 15.85 0.13
C ILE A 336 -45.76 14.92 0.20
N ARG A 337 -46.68 15.15 1.15
CA ARG A 337 -47.90 14.33 1.33
C ARG A 337 -48.85 14.46 0.15
N ALA A 338 -48.72 15.53 -0.64
CA ALA A 338 -49.47 15.74 -1.87
C ALA A 338 -48.97 14.85 -3.04
N LEU A 339 -47.74 14.32 -2.96
CA LEU A 339 -47.16 13.47 -3.98
C LEU A 339 -47.63 12.01 -3.83
N GLN A 340 -47.71 11.29 -4.96
CA GLN A 340 -48.12 9.89 -4.99
C GLN A 340 -47.11 9.01 -5.72
N GLY A 341 -47.15 7.71 -5.42
CA GLY A 341 -46.36 6.69 -6.11
C GLY A 341 -44.86 6.87 -5.92
N GLN A 342 -44.12 6.66 -7.02
CA GLN A 342 -42.66 6.58 -7.01
C GLN A 342 -41.99 7.91 -6.57
N GLN A 343 -42.54 9.05 -6.97
CA GLN A 343 -41.99 10.37 -6.62
C GLN A 343 -41.94 10.59 -5.11
N ARG A 344 -43.02 10.24 -4.40
CA ARG A 344 -43.08 10.32 -2.94
C ARG A 344 -42.07 9.36 -2.30
N SER A 345 -42.01 8.11 -2.76
CA SER A 345 -41.08 7.12 -2.21
C SER A 345 -39.62 7.55 -2.34
N ASP A 346 -39.25 8.17 -3.46
CA ASP A 346 -37.87 8.61 -3.67
C ASP A 346 -37.49 9.81 -2.79
N ILE A 347 -38.42 10.73 -2.55
CA ILE A 347 -38.22 11.83 -1.60
C ILE A 347 -38.13 11.32 -0.16
N GLU A 348 -38.97 10.37 0.23
CA GLU A 348 -38.90 9.73 1.55
C GLU A 348 -37.56 9.03 1.77
N LYS A 349 -36.98 8.38 0.74
CA LYS A 349 -35.64 7.79 0.82
C LYS A 349 -34.56 8.85 1.04
N LYS A 350 -34.61 9.97 0.29
CA LYS A 350 -33.67 11.10 0.45
C LYS A 350 -33.76 11.73 1.83
N SER A 351 -34.98 11.95 2.31
CA SER A 351 -35.22 12.45 3.67
C SER A 351 -34.65 11.49 4.73
N LYS A 352 -34.87 10.18 4.61
CA LYS A 352 -34.30 9.19 5.54
C LYS A 352 -32.77 9.17 5.52
N ARG A 353 -32.17 9.36 4.34
CA ARG A 353 -30.72 9.48 4.18
C ARG A 353 -30.18 10.72 4.88
N ASN A 354 -30.82 11.88 4.70
CA ASN A 354 -30.44 13.11 5.41
C ASN A 354 -30.54 12.93 6.92
N GLN A 355 -31.62 12.31 7.42
CA GLN A 355 -31.76 11.98 8.84
C GLN A 355 -30.62 11.09 9.35
N MET A 356 -30.23 10.08 8.57
CA MET A 356 -29.11 9.20 8.90
C MET A 356 -27.80 9.99 8.98
N PHE A 357 -27.50 10.85 8.00
CA PHE A 357 -26.29 11.67 8.02
C PHE A 357 -26.29 12.68 9.16
N MET A 358 -27.45 13.29 9.46
CA MET A 358 -27.60 14.16 10.62
C MET A 358 -27.24 13.44 11.91
N SER A 359 -27.76 12.22 12.09
CA SER A 359 -27.39 11.39 13.24
C SER A 359 -25.92 10.97 13.23
N LEU A 360 -25.33 10.70 12.06
CA LEU A 360 -23.94 10.27 11.93
C LEU A 360 -22.95 11.37 12.28
N PHE A 361 -23.29 12.61 11.92
CA PHE A 361 -22.44 13.78 12.14
C PHE A 361 -22.76 14.53 13.44
N ASP A 362 -23.70 14.01 14.23
CA ASP A 362 -24.19 14.63 15.47
C ASP A 362 -24.70 16.07 15.26
N VAL A 363 -25.45 16.27 14.17
CA VAL A 363 -26.08 17.55 13.85
C VAL A 363 -27.60 17.44 13.98
N ASN A 364 -28.21 18.45 14.60
CA ASN A 364 -29.64 18.48 14.82
C ASN A 364 -30.30 19.50 13.89
N LEU A 365 -31.12 19.01 12.95
CA LEU A 365 -32.03 19.83 12.15
C LEU A 365 -33.46 19.37 12.45
N PRO A 366 -34.35 20.26 12.89
CA PRO A 366 -35.74 19.89 13.16
C PRO A 366 -36.42 19.43 11.86
N PRO A 367 -37.29 18.41 11.92
CA PRO A 367 -38.04 17.98 10.73
C PRO A 367 -39.01 19.07 10.28
N HIS A 368 -39.26 19.12 8.97
CA HIS A 368 -40.34 19.92 8.40
C HIS A 368 -41.72 19.48 8.92
N PRO A 369 -42.77 20.31 8.76
CA PRO A 369 -44.14 19.98 9.19
C PRO A 369 -44.73 18.71 8.56
N ASP A 370 -44.17 18.24 7.45
CA ASP A 370 -44.53 16.99 6.78
C ASP A 370 -43.73 15.77 7.28
N GLY A 371 -42.85 15.97 8.27
CA GLY A 371 -42.00 14.95 8.88
C GLY A 371 -40.71 14.66 8.11
N THR A 372 -40.37 15.45 7.10
CA THR A 372 -39.15 15.26 6.30
C THR A 372 -37.94 16.00 6.86
N PHE A 373 -36.76 15.52 6.49
CA PHE A 373 -35.46 16.05 6.90
C PHE A 373 -34.76 16.66 5.69
N PHE A 374 -35.08 17.92 5.43
CA PHE A 374 -34.45 18.77 4.41
C PHE A 374 -34.05 20.09 5.06
N SER A 375 -33.13 20.82 4.44
CA SER A 375 -32.83 22.21 4.86
C SER A 375 -33.35 23.20 3.83
N ASP A 376 -33.82 24.34 4.34
CA ASP A 376 -34.20 25.50 3.54
C ASP A 376 -33.00 26.28 3.01
N ALA A 377 -31.83 26.13 3.62
CA ALA A 377 -30.58 26.81 3.27
C ALA A 377 -29.38 25.86 3.28
N ASP A 378 -28.27 26.29 2.70
CA ASP A 378 -27.02 25.52 2.77
C ASP A 378 -26.43 25.65 4.19
N GLU A 379 -26.50 24.55 4.93
CA GLU A 379 -26.12 24.48 6.34
C GLU A 379 -24.67 24.03 6.49
N VAL A 380 -23.92 24.73 7.33
CA VAL A 380 -22.49 24.49 7.59
C VAL A 380 -22.30 24.26 9.07
N TRP A 381 -21.94 23.03 9.43
CA TRP A 381 -21.59 22.61 10.78
C TRP A 381 -20.08 22.36 10.90
N ASP A 382 -19.65 21.88 12.06
CA ASP A 382 -18.23 21.76 12.41
C ASP A 382 -17.48 20.73 11.56
N ASN A 383 -18.09 19.60 11.24
CA ASN A 383 -17.51 18.50 10.46
C ASN A 383 -18.26 18.21 9.16
N CYS A 384 -19.31 18.97 8.82
CA CYS A 384 -20.10 18.67 7.64
C CYS A 384 -20.90 19.86 7.10
N THR A 385 -21.35 19.75 5.85
CA THR A 385 -22.23 20.69 5.15
C THR A 385 -23.33 19.91 4.43
N MET A 386 -24.58 20.33 4.62
CA MET A 386 -25.70 19.89 3.81
C MET A 386 -26.15 21.02 2.90
N LEU A 387 -26.07 20.80 1.59
CA LEU A 387 -26.66 21.73 0.62
C LEU A 387 -28.18 21.62 0.70
N SER A 388 -28.90 22.74 0.58
CA SER A 388 -30.36 22.75 0.53
C SER A 388 -30.89 21.92 -0.63
N SER A 389 -30.23 22.03 -1.79
CA SER A 389 -30.61 21.40 -3.05
C SER A 389 -29.49 20.49 -3.55
N LYS A 390 -29.28 20.48 -4.87
CA LYS A 390 -28.14 19.88 -5.54
C LYS A 390 -26.98 20.85 -5.61
N TYR A 391 -25.77 20.33 -5.79
CA TYR A 391 -24.59 21.13 -6.03
C TYR A 391 -24.78 22.17 -7.15
N GLU A 392 -25.34 21.76 -8.29
CA GLU A 392 -25.50 22.67 -9.43
C GLU A 392 -26.48 23.82 -9.15
N THR A 393 -27.50 23.57 -8.34
CA THR A 393 -28.47 24.62 -7.95
C THR A 393 -27.90 25.54 -6.89
N SER A 394 -27.15 25.00 -5.94
CA SER A 394 -26.67 25.75 -4.77
C SER A 394 -25.46 26.61 -5.13
N ILE A 395 -24.56 26.09 -5.99
CA ILE A 395 -23.28 26.73 -6.30
C ILE A 395 -23.28 27.44 -7.65
N MET A 396 -23.93 26.88 -8.67
CA MET A 396 -23.88 27.44 -10.03
C MET A 396 -24.94 28.50 -10.31
N ASN A 397 -25.38 29.23 -9.28
CA ASN A 397 -26.34 30.33 -9.36
C ASN A 397 -25.80 31.64 -8.74
N THR A 398 -24.50 31.71 -8.47
CA THR A 398 -23.84 32.86 -7.83
C THR A 398 -23.61 34.06 -8.75
N LEU A 399 -23.44 33.83 -10.06
CA LEU A 399 -23.32 34.88 -11.07
C LEU A 399 -24.70 35.44 -11.48
N PRO A 400 -24.82 36.76 -11.77
CA PRO A 400 -26.09 37.37 -12.20
C PRO A 400 -26.70 36.75 -13.47
N ASP A 401 -25.86 36.26 -14.38
CA ASP A 401 -26.20 35.67 -15.69
C ASP A 401 -25.90 34.17 -15.74
N SER A 402 -26.06 33.48 -14.60
CA SER A 402 -25.71 32.06 -14.43
C SER A 402 -26.26 31.14 -15.52
N GLU A 403 -27.49 31.34 -15.98
CA GLU A 403 -28.09 30.53 -17.04
C GLU A 403 -27.41 30.74 -18.39
N ALA A 404 -27.01 31.97 -18.72
CA ALA A 404 -26.25 32.24 -19.95
C ALA A 404 -24.86 31.61 -19.90
N VAL A 405 -24.20 31.64 -18.73
CA VAL A 405 -22.91 30.99 -18.51
C VAL A 405 -23.02 29.47 -18.67
N LYS A 406 -24.06 28.86 -18.09
CA LYS A 406 -24.32 27.42 -18.25
C LYS A 406 -24.58 27.05 -19.71
N GLN A 407 -25.37 27.86 -20.43
CA GLN A 407 -25.65 27.61 -21.85
C GLN A 407 -24.39 27.75 -22.70
N ALA A 408 -23.58 28.79 -22.47
CA ALA A 408 -22.31 28.98 -23.16
C ALA A 408 -21.35 27.79 -22.98
N ALA A 409 -21.31 27.19 -21.79
CA ALA A 409 -20.53 25.98 -21.53
C ALA A 409 -21.01 24.79 -22.36
N LYS A 410 -22.33 24.58 -22.43
CA LYS A 410 -22.95 23.51 -23.21
C LYS A 410 -22.65 23.68 -24.71
N ASP A 411 -22.78 24.90 -25.21
CA ASP A 411 -22.50 25.23 -26.61
C ASP A 411 -21.01 25.04 -26.94
N LEU A 412 -20.11 25.41 -26.03
CA LEU A 412 -18.67 25.27 -26.20
C LEU A 412 -18.21 23.80 -26.26
N TYR A 413 -18.74 22.96 -25.37
CA TYR A 413 -18.30 21.56 -25.26
C TYR A 413 -19.16 20.57 -26.06
N GLY A 414 -20.35 20.97 -26.50
CA GLY A 414 -21.31 20.09 -27.16
C GLY A 414 -21.80 18.93 -26.28
N THR A 415 -21.79 19.09 -24.95
CA THR A 415 -22.19 18.05 -24.00
C THR A 415 -22.83 18.63 -22.74
N ASP A 416 -23.77 17.88 -22.14
CA ASP A 416 -24.41 18.18 -20.85
C ASP A 416 -23.64 17.57 -19.65
N SER A 417 -22.34 17.32 -19.81
CA SER A 417 -21.50 16.76 -18.74
C SER A 417 -21.45 17.68 -17.51
N LYS A 418 -22.07 17.23 -16.41
CA LYS A 418 -22.13 17.98 -15.13
C LYS A 418 -20.76 18.43 -14.63
N PRO A 419 -19.70 17.58 -14.59
CA PRO A 419 -18.39 18.03 -14.13
C PRO A 419 -17.77 19.11 -15.03
N MET A 420 -17.93 19.01 -16.35
CA MET A 420 -17.40 20.02 -17.26
C MET A 420 -18.12 21.35 -17.13
N LEU A 421 -19.45 21.31 -17.02
CA LEU A 421 -20.30 22.47 -16.79
C LEU A 421 -19.93 23.18 -15.48
N ALA A 422 -19.81 22.42 -14.38
CA ALA A 422 -19.43 22.95 -13.08
C ALA A 422 -18.02 23.57 -13.09
N ARG A 423 -17.05 22.92 -13.76
CA ARG A 423 -15.69 23.45 -13.89
C ARG A 423 -15.65 24.74 -14.69
N TYR A 424 -16.36 24.81 -15.81
CA TYR A 424 -16.46 26.03 -16.62
C TYR A 424 -17.09 27.17 -15.82
N TYR A 425 -18.18 26.88 -15.11
CA TYR A 425 -18.84 27.85 -14.26
C TYR A 425 -17.89 28.38 -13.17
N ALA A 426 -17.15 27.50 -12.49
CA ALA A 426 -16.16 27.88 -11.50
C ALA A 426 -15.07 28.80 -12.08
N TRP A 427 -14.59 28.52 -13.30
CA TRP A 427 -13.64 29.40 -13.98
C TRP A 427 -14.23 30.79 -14.27
N GLN A 428 -15.49 30.87 -14.71
CA GLN A 428 -16.15 32.15 -14.97
C GLN A 428 -16.37 32.96 -13.69
N VAL A 429 -16.70 32.30 -12.59
CA VAL A 429 -16.77 32.94 -11.25
C VAL A 429 -15.44 33.59 -10.89
N ILE A 430 -14.34 32.87 -11.07
CA ILE A 430 -12.99 33.30 -10.68
C ILE A 430 -12.48 34.40 -11.62
N ASP A 431 -12.56 34.20 -12.94
CA ASP A 431 -12.05 35.11 -13.97
C ASP A 431 -12.75 36.48 -13.90
N ARG A 432 -14.08 36.50 -13.72
CA ARG A 432 -14.81 37.76 -13.55
C ARG A 432 -14.45 38.48 -12.27
N GLY A 433 -14.28 37.74 -11.16
CA GLY A 433 -13.79 38.33 -9.92
C GLY A 433 -12.42 38.98 -10.12
N GLU A 434 -11.50 38.26 -10.78
CA GLU A 434 -10.15 38.74 -11.06
C GLU A 434 -10.14 39.99 -11.97
N GLN A 435 -10.97 40.02 -13.02
CA GLN A 435 -11.14 41.20 -13.88
C GLN A 435 -11.68 42.43 -13.11
N GLU A 436 -12.47 42.20 -12.06
CA GLU A 436 -13.00 43.24 -11.18
C GLU A 436 -12.09 43.57 -9.98
N GLY A 437 -10.89 42.97 -9.93
CA GLY A 437 -9.86 43.24 -8.93
C GLY A 437 -9.97 42.43 -7.63
N ASP A 438 -10.96 41.54 -7.51
CA ASP A 438 -11.11 40.61 -6.38
C ASP A 438 -11.53 39.22 -6.87
N ARG A 439 -10.55 38.33 -6.97
CA ARG A 439 -10.73 36.93 -7.40
C ARG A 439 -11.77 36.16 -6.58
N SER A 440 -12.03 36.58 -5.34
CA SER A 440 -13.00 35.93 -4.44
C SER A 440 -14.42 36.49 -4.54
N LYS A 441 -14.61 37.59 -5.29
CA LYS A 441 -15.85 38.40 -5.30
C LYS A 441 -17.12 37.58 -5.51
N TYR A 442 -17.09 36.66 -6.47
CA TYR A 442 -18.25 35.84 -6.84
C TYR A 442 -18.17 34.40 -6.30
N VAL A 443 -17.12 34.06 -5.55
CA VAL A 443 -17.01 32.72 -4.94
C VAL A 443 -18.15 32.55 -3.94
N PRO A 444 -18.91 31.43 -3.99
CA PRO A 444 -20.00 31.20 -3.04
C PRO A 444 -19.53 31.34 -1.59
N GLU A 445 -20.29 32.11 -0.80
CA GLU A 445 -19.98 32.39 0.60
C GLU A 445 -19.85 31.11 1.45
N LEU A 446 -20.51 30.03 1.00
CA LEU A 446 -20.35 28.69 1.53
C LEU A 446 -18.89 28.28 1.73
N PHE A 447 -18.02 28.53 0.74
CA PHE A 447 -16.61 28.11 0.81
C PHE A 447 -15.82 28.89 1.87
N LYS A 448 -16.20 30.15 2.14
CA LYS A 448 -15.59 30.94 3.23
C LYS A 448 -16.00 30.39 4.59
N ARG A 449 -17.29 30.04 4.76
CA ARG A 449 -17.78 29.38 5.99
C ARG A 449 -17.11 28.01 6.21
N ILE A 450 -16.98 27.20 5.17
CA ILE A 450 -16.30 25.90 5.27
C ILE A 450 -14.83 26.08 5.63
N LYS A 451 -14.13 27.07 5.05
CA LYS A 451 -12.74 27.39 5.40
C LYS A 451 -12.58 27.65 6.89
N GLU A 452 -13.47 28.42 7.51
CA GLU A 452 -13.42 28.68 8.96
C GLU A 452 -13.52 27.38 9.77
N LYS A 453 -14.39 26.46 9.35
CA LYS A 453 -14.54 25.15 10.00
C LYS A 453 -13.30 24.28 9.83
N LEU A 454 -12.73 24.20 8.62
CA LEU A 454 -11.51 23.46 8.35
C LEU A 454 -10.32 23.94 9.18
N LEU A 455 -10.21 25.24 9.48
CA LEU A 455 -9.15 25.79 10.33
C LEU A 455 -9.26 25.33 11.80
N THR A 456 -10.47 25.01 12.25
CA THR A 456 -10.75 24.57 13.63
C THR A 456 -10.96 23.07 13.77
N LEU A 457 -11.02 22.34 12.65
CA LEU A 457 -11.36 20.92 12.61
C LEU A 457 -10.34 20.11 13.41
N GLN A 458 -10.80 19.50 14.50
CA GLN A 458 -9.98 18.68 15.38
C GLN A 458 -9.78 17.27 14.80
N PRO A 459 -8.78 16.51 15.28
CA PRO A 459 -8.70 15.08 15.05
C PRO A 459 -10.06 14.42 15.29
N ALA A 460 -10.51 13.60 14.34
CA ALA A 460 -11.82 12.99 14.42
C ALA A 460 -11.93 12.14 15.70
N THR A 461 -12.99 12.36 16.47
CA THR A 461 -13.39 11.41 17.51
C THR A 461 -13.76 10.10 16.80
N LYS A 462 -13.09 9.01 17.17
CA LYS A 462 -13.38 7.69 16.61
C LYS A 462 -14.83 7.35 16.92
N GLN A 463 -15.58 6.94 15.91
CA GLN A 463 -16.98 6.53 16.05
C GLN A 463 -17.11 5.28 16.93
N SER A 464 -16.05 4.49 17.07
CA SER A 464 -15.94 3.40 18.05
C SER A 464 -16.05 3.84 19.51
N SER A 465 -15.87 5.14 19.83
CA SER A 465 -16.21 5.66 21.16
C SER A 465 -17.71 5.62 21.44
N LEU A 466 -18.55 5.46 20.42
CA LEU A 466 -19.97 5.24 20.61
C LEU A 466 -20.27 3.82 21.14
N LEU A 467 -19.36 2.85 21.00
CA LEU A 467 -19.60 1.47 21.46
C LEU A 467 -19.44 1.32 22.98
N THR A 468 -18.71 2.23 23.63
CA THR A 468 -18.55 2.35 25.07
C THR A 468 -19.63 3.23 25.67
#